data_AF-A0A4U9HPA1-F1
#
_entry.id   AF-A0A4U9HPA1-F1
#
_cell.length_a   1.000
_cell.length_b   1.000
_cell.length_c   1.000
_cell.angle_alpha   90.00
_cell.angle_beta   90.00
_cell.angle_gamma   90.00
#
_symmetry.space_group_name_H-M   'P 1'
#
loop_
_entity.id
_entity.type
_entity.pdbx_description
1 polymer ?
#
loop_
_entity_poly.entity_id
_entity_poly.type
_entity_poly.pdbx_seq_one_letter_code
_entity_poly.pdbx_strand_id
1 'polypeptide(L)'
;MGGYHDARGQQAQSLATKQSKVKSEADVAVTKAETVKRGSNKLSYNLQRELEGLPQRLEELEASLESLQAQVADASFFSQPHDHTQKVLADMAQAEQALEEAFERWEYLEALKNGA
;
A
#
# COMPACT_ATOMS: atom_id res chain seq x y z
N MET A 1 -16.73 -1.95 9.85
CA MET A 1 -16.60 -0.94 8.76
C MET A 1 -15.11 -0.65 8.68
N GLY A 2 -14.37 -0.83 7.60
CA GLY A 2 -14.70 -1.24 6.25
C GLY A 2 -13.62 -2.20 5.73
N GLY A 3 -14.02 -3.05 4.80
CA GLY A 3 -13.11 -3.92 4.07
C GLY A 3 -12.79 -3.36 2.69
N TYR A 4 -11.99 -4.15 1.98
CA TYR A 4 -11.73 -4.12 0.54
C TYR A 4 -10.69 -3.11 0.05
N HIS A 5 -9.42 -3.52 0.05
CA HIS A 5 -8.48 -3.10 -1.00
C HIS A 5 -8.04 -4.35 -1.78
N ASP A 6 -8.79 -4.57 -2.87
CA ASP A 6 -8.74 -5.69 -3.79
C ASP A 6 -7.48 -5.62 -4.67
N ALA A 7 -6.71 -6.70 -4.67
CA ALA A 7 -5.53 -6.89 -5.52
C ALA A 7 -5.95 -7.14 -6.98
N ARG A 8 -6.25 -6.08 -7.74
CA ARG A 8 -6.52 -6.18 -9.19
C ARG A 8 -5.43 -5.53 -10.03
N GLY A 9 -4.41 -6.32 -10.36
CA GLY A 9 -3.44 -5.99 -11.41
C GLY A 9 -2.99 -7.19 -12.27
N GLN A 10 -3.19 -8.44 -11.81
CA GLN A 10 -2.61 -9.62 -12.49
C GLN A 10 -3.51 -10.26 -13.57
N GLN A 11 -4.64 -9.65 -13.92
CA GLN A 11 -5.56 -10.23 -14.93
C GLN A 11 -5.28 -9.77 -16.37
N ALA A 12 -4.53 -8.69 -16.59
CA ALA A 12 -4.33 -8.16 -17.95
C ALA A 12 -3.30 -8.96 -18.78
N GLN A 13 -2.28 -9.58 -18.17
CA GLN A 13 -1.27 -10.36 -18.90
C GLN A 13 -1.66 -11.82 -19.13
N SER A 14 -2.59 -12.38 -18.35
CA SER A 14 -3.02 -13.77 -18.50
C SER A 14 -4.01 -14.00 -19.65
N LEU A 15 -4.59 -12.94 -20.21
CA LEU A 15 -5.48 -13.01 -21.39
C LEU A 15 -4.71 -12.98 -22.72
N ALA A 16 -3.54 -12.32 -22.79
CA ALA A 16 -2.76 -12.22 -24.02
C ALA A 16 -2.02 -13.52 -24.38
N THR A 17 -1.65 -14.33 -23.38
CA THR A 17 -0.88 -15.58 -23.61
C THR A 17 -1.75 -16.83 -23.75
N LYS A 18 -3.06 -16.74 -23.47
CA LYS A 18 -4.00 -17.88 -23.52
C LYS A 18 -4.68 -18.10 -24.89
N GLN A 19 -4.58 -17.18 -25.85
CA GLN A 19 -5.23 -17.35 -27.15
C GLN A 19 -4.39 -18.09 -28.21
N SER A 20 -3.11 -18.39 -27.95
CA SER A 20 -2.21 -18.94 -28.98
C SER A 20 -1.96 -20.45 -28.88
N LYS A 21 -2.65 -21.19 -28.01
CA LYS A 21 -2.39 -22.62 -27.85
C LYS A 21 -3.67 -23.44 -27.68
N VAL A 22 -4.42 -23.56 -28.78
CA VAL A 22 -5.45 -24.59 -28.93
C VAL A 22 -5.20 -25.32 -30.26
N LYS A 23 -4.37 -26.36 -30.24
CA LYS A 23 -4.62 -27.59 -31.01
C LYS A 23 -3.71 -28.76 -30.59
N SER A 24 -4.34 -29.94 -30.57
CA SER A 24 -3.83 -31.31 -30.34
C SER A 24 -3.66 -31.81 -28.90
N GLU A 25 -4.72 -32.52 -28.49
CA GLU A 25 -4.75 -33.97 -28.20
C GLU A 25 -3.90 -34.54 -27.06
N ALA A 26 -4.65 -35.06 -26.08
CA ALA A 26 -4.55 -36.39 -25.46
C ALA A 26 -3.15 -37.01 -25.27
N ASP A 27 -2.74 -37.21 -24.02
CA ASP A 27 -2.88 -38.50 -23.34
C ASP A 27 -2.39 -38.40 -21.88
N VAL A 28 -2.97 -39.27 -21.08
CA VAL A 28 -2.74 -39.65 -19.68
C VAL A 28 -1.31 -39.40 -19.15
N ALA A 29 -1.23 -38.78 -17.96
CA ALA A 29 -0.63 -39.39 -16.76
C ALA A 29 -0.04 -38.35 -15.80
N VAL A 30 -0.04 -38.75 -14.52
CA VAL A 30 0.77 -38.25 -13.42
C VAL A 30 0.17 -37.11 -12.62
N THR A 31 -0.65 -37.54 -11.65
CA THR A 31 -0.58 -37.10 -10.25
C THR A 31 0.80 -36.52 -9.87
N LYS A 32 0.92 -35.20 -9.74
CA LYS A 32 1.77 -34.60 -8.71
C LYS A 32 1.36 -33.17 -8.43
N ALA A 33 0.84 -33.00 -7.21
CA ALA A 33 0.99 -31.85 -6.34
C ALA A 33 1.52 -30.55 -6.99
N GLU A 34 0.65 -29.57 -7.09
CA GLU A 34 0.81 -28.40 -6.22
C GLU A 34 -0.54 -28.18 -5.54
N THR A 35 -0.77 -28.87 -4.41
CA THR A 35 -0.89 -28.10 -3.17
C THR A 35 -0.04 -26.87 -3.35
N VAL A 36 -0.66 -25.71 -3.56
CA VAL A 36 0.01 -24.43 -3.38
C VAL A 36 0.60 -24.56 -2.01
N LYS A 37 1.88 -24.95 -1.96
CA LYS A 37 2.65 -25.03 -0.75
C LYS A 37 2.39 -23.67 -0.16
N ARG A 38 1.86 -23.68 1.05
CA ARG A 38 1.76 -22.52 1.93
C ARG A 38 3.15 -21.89 1.92
N GLY A 39 3.35 -20.97 0.98
CA GLY A 39 4.58 -20.89 0.21
C GLY A 39 5.39 -19.77 0.76
N SER A 40 5.99 -20.04 1.92
CA SER A 40 6.71 -19.12 2.78
C SER A 40 5.88 -17.90 3.19
N ASN A 41 5.48 -17.84 4.46
CA ASN A 41 5.09 -16.63 5.20
C ASN A 41 6.27 -15.64 5.29
N LYS A 42 7.04 -15.46 4.21
CA LYS A 42 8.24 -14.65 4.18
C LYS A 42 7.99 -13.53 3.19
N LEU A 43 8.14 -12.30 3.68
CA LEU A 43 8.08 -11.09 2.86
C LEU A 43 8.92 -11.26 1.59
N SER A 44 8.35 -10.86 0.45
CA SER A 44 9.14 -10.71 -0.77
C SER A 44 10.15 -9.56 -0.62
N TYR A 45 11.22 -9.55 -1.42
CA TYR A 45 12.24 -8.50 -1.37
C TYR A 45 11.65 -7.08 -1.48
N ASN A 46 10.64 -6.90 -2.34
CA ASN A 46 9.97 -5.62 -2.51
C ASN A 46 9.23 -5.18 -1.23
N LEU A 47 8.51 -6.11 -0.60
CA LEU A 47 7.78 -5.84 0.64
C LEU A 47 8.73 -5.62 1.83
N GLN A 48 9.89 -6.29 1.84
CA GLN A 48 10.93 -6.06 2.84
C GLN A 48 11.52 -4.66 2.72
N ARG A 49 11.86 -4.21 1.49
CA ARG A 49 12.35 -2.85 1.24
C ARG A 49 11.32 -1.79 1.60
N GLU A 50 10.04 -2.05 1.33
CA GLU A 50 8.95 -1.18 1.74
C GLU A 50 8.86 -1.06 3.26
N LEU A 51 8.87 -2.20 3.97
CA LEU A 51 8.87 -2.23 5.44
C LEU A 51 10.06 -1.46 6.04
N GLU A 52 11.24 -1.58 5.44
CA GLU A 52 12.44 -0.85 5.87
C GLU A 52 12.34 0.67 5.61
N GLY A 53 11.56 1.09 4.62
CA GLY A 53 11.35 2.51 4.28
C GLY A 53 10.18 3.18 5.00
N LEU A 54 9.23 2.40 5.52
CA LEU A 54 8.05 2.94 6.21
C LEU A 54 8.39 3.77 7.46
N PRO A 55 9.34 3.39 8.33
CA PRO A 55 9.70 4.22 9.49
C PRO A 55 10.14 5.63 9.10
N GLN A 56 11.00 5.75 8.08
CA GLN A 56 11.42 7.06 7.57
C GLN A 56 10.24 7.83 6.98
N ARG A 57 9.36 7.15 6.24
CA ARG A 57 8.16 7.77 5.66
C ARG A 57 7.21 8.30 6.74
N LEU A 58 7.04 7.56 7.84
CA LEU A 58 6.25 7.98 8.99
C LEU A 58 6.84 9.24 9.64
N GLU A 59 8.15 9.25 9.91
CA GLU A 59 8.84 10.44 10.45
C GLU A 59 8.67 11.68 9.55
N GLU A 60 8.79 11.52 8.23
CA GLU A 60 8.58 12.60 7.26
C GLU A 60 7.14 13.13 7.28
N LEU A 61 6.15 12.22 7.38
CA LEU A 61 4.73 12.58 7.45
C LEU A 61 4.39 13.28 8.76
N GLU A 62 4.93 12.80 9.88
CA GLU A 62 4.78 13.44 11.20
C GLU A 62 5.37 14.84 11.21
N ALA A 63 6.60 15.03 10.70
CA ALA A 63 7.23 16.34 10.61
C ALA A 63 6.46 17.30 9.68
N SER A 64 5.94 16.78 8.56
CA SER A 64 5.10 17.57 7.66
C SER A 64 3.79 17.98 8.34
N LEU A 65 3.15 17.06 9.07
CA LEU A 65 1.92 17.32 9.79
C LEU A 65 2.14 18.37 10.89
N GLU A 66 3.19 18.24 11.69
CA GLU A 66 3.56 19.20 12.73
C GLU A 66 3.80 20.59 12.13
N SER A 67 4.51 20.67 10.99
CA SER A 67 4.75 21.94 10.29
C SER A 67 3.45 22.58 9.78
N LEU A 68 2.51 21.79 9.25
CA LEU A 68 1.21 22.27 8.80
C LEU A 68 0.34 22.72 9.98
N GLN A 69 0.32 21.94 11.06
CA GLN A 69 -0.39 22.30 12.29
C GLN A 69 0.16 23.58 12.92
N ALA A 70 1.49 23.77 12.94
CA ALA A 70 2.11 25.00 13.41
C ALA A 70 1.71 26.22 12.56
N GLN A 71 1.59 26.05 11.24
CA GLN A 71 1.08 27.12 10.37
C GLN A 71 -0.38 27.43 10.68
N VAL A 72 -1.23 26.42 10.85
CA VAL A 72 -2.66 26.60 11.17
C VAL A 72 -2.88 27.22 12.55
N ALA A 73 -1.98 26.94 13.50
CA ALA A 73 -2.02 27.52 14.86
C ALA A 73 -1.63 29.01 14.89
N ASP A 74 -1.01 29.54 13.84
CA ASP A 74 -0.67 30.95 13.75
C ASP A 74 -1.93 31.81 13.58
N ALA A 75 -2.08 32.86 14.40
CA ALA A 75 -3.27 33.72 14.36
C ALA A 75 -3.45 34.47 13.02
N SER A 76 -2.35 34.70 12.29
CA SER A 76 -2.39 35.34 10.97
C SER A 76 -2.83 34.37 9.86
N PHE A 77 -2.81 33.06 10.09
CA PHE A 77 -3.15 32.05 9.08
C PHE A 77 -4.54 32.26 8.50
N PHE A 78 -5.55 32.40 9.35
CA PHE A 78 -6.93 32.62 8.92
C PHE A 78 -7.19 34.03 8.35
N SER A 79 -6.18 34.91 8.38
CA SER A 79 -6.23 36.22 7.70
C SER A 79 -5.68 36.16 6.26
N GLN A 80 -5.11 35.02 5.85
CA GLN A 80 -4.59 34.80 4.50
C GLN A 80 -5.73 34.50 3.51
N PRO A 81 -5.47 34.54 2.18
CA PRO A 81 -6.47 34.21 1.19
C PRO A 81 -7.05 32.81 1.38
N HIS A 82 -8.37 32.69 1.21
CA HIS A 82 -9.11 31.44 1.43
C HIS A 82 -8.53 30.27 0.62
N ASP A 83 -8.11 30.49 -0.63
CA ASP A 83 -7.50 29.44 -1.46
C ASP A 83 -6.23 28.87 -0.81
N HIS A 84 -5.44 29.73 -0.16
CA HIS A 84 -4.23 29.31 0.54
C HIS A 84 -4.55 28.55 1.83
N THR A 85 -5.46 29.08 2.65
CA THR A 85 -5.85 28.42 3.90
C THR A 85 -6.49 27.06 3.64
N GLN A 86 -7.37 26.97 2.63
CA GLN A 86 -8.00 25.72 2.23
C GLN A 86 -6.98 24.70 1.74
N LYS A 87 -5.96 25.14 0.97
CA LYS A 87 -4.89 24.25 0.54
C LYS A 87 -4.13 23.68 1.73
N VAL A 88 -3.71 24.52 2.67
CA VAL A 88 -2.94 24.08 3.85
C VAL A 88 -3.78 23.14 4.73
N LEU A 89 -5.07 23.43 4.93
CA LEU A 89 -5.97 22.53 5.67
C LEU A 89 -6.17 21.20 4.96
N ALA A 90 -6.29 21.21 3.63
CA ALA A 90 -6.37 19.98 2.84
C ALA A 90 -5.07 19.18 2.92
N ASP A 91 -3.91 19.84 2.78
CA ASP A 91 -2.59 19.19 2.91
C ASP A 91 -2.42 18.58 4.31
N MET A 92 -2.88 19.26 5.36
CA MET A 92 -2.86 18.76 6.74
C MET A 92 -3.69 17.48 6.87
N ALA A 93 -4.94 17.49 6.40
CA ALA A 93 -5.80 16.32 6.43
C ALA A 93 -5.26 15.16 5.57
N GLN A 94 -4.62 15.45 4.44
CA GLN A 94 -3.95 14.44 3.62
C GLN A 94 -2.73 13.85 4.32
N ALA A 95 -1.94 14.65 5.04
CA ALA A 95 -0.81 14.17 5.82
C ALA A 95 -1.27 13.26 6.97
N GLU A 96 -2.36 13.62 7.68
CA GLU A 96 -2.97 12.79 8.72
C GLU A 96 -3.43 11.43 8.16
N GLN A 97 -4.18 11.43 7.06
CA GLN A 97 -4.63 10.20 6.40
C GLN A 97 -3.45 9.35 5.91
N ALA A 98 -2.45 9.96 5.28
CA ALA A 98 -1.27 9.24 4.80
C ALA A 98 -0.45 8.63 5.94
N LEU A 99 -0.43 9.27 7.11
CA LEU A 99 0.24 8.76 8.30
C LEU A 99 -0.48 7.50 8.81
N GLU A 100 -1.80 7.55 8.95
CA GLU A 100 -2.62 6.39 9.33
C GLU A 100 -2.44 5.23 8.34
N GLU A 101 -2.53 5.48 7.03
CA GLU A 101 -2.34 4.47 5.99
C GLU A 101 -0.93 3.84 6.05
N ALA A 102 0.10 4.65 6.30
CA ALA A 102 1.47 4.17 6.44
C ALA A 102 1.65 3.29 7.69
N PHE A 103 0.99 3.64 8.79
CA PHE A 103 0.97 2.81 10.01
C PHE A 103 0.26 1.48 9.76
N GLU A 104 -0.96 1.49 9.19
CA GLU A 104 -1.69 0.26 8.86
C GLU A 104 -0.87 -0.64 7.92
N ARG A 105 -0.19 -0.03 6.95
CA ARG A 105 0.69 -0.75 6.03
C ARG A 105 1.89 -1.37 6.77
N TRP A 106 2.51 -0.62 7.67
CA TRP A 106 3.63 -1.12 8.47
C TRP A 106 3.23 -2.29 9.35
N GLU A 107 2.09 -2.18 10.05
CA GLU A 107 1.55 -3.27 10.88
C GLU A 107 1.24 -4.52 10.06
N TYR A 108 0.64 -4.34 8.88
CA TYR A 108 0.37 -5.46 7.95
C TYR A 108 1.66 -6.16 7.51
N LEU A 109 2.70 -5.39 7.14
CA LEU A 109 3.98 -5.95 6.72
C LEU A 109 4.73 -6.63 7.88
N GLU A 110 4.69 -6.07 9.09
CA GLU A 110 5.22 -6.70 10.30
C GLU A 110 4.45 -7.99 10.65
N ALA A 111 3.12 -8.02 10.51
CA ALA A 111 2.33 -9.23 10.71
C ALA A 111 2.72 -10.34 9.73
N LEU A 112 2.90 -10.00 8.45
CA LEU A 112 3.39 -10.92 7.43
C LEU A 112 4.81 -11.43 7.73
N LYS A 113 5.70 -10.56 8.22
CA LYS A 113 7.07 -10.91 8.61
C LYS A 113 7.11 -11.87 9.80
N ASN A 114 6.25 -11.62 10.79
CA ASN A 114 6.17 -12.38 12.03
C ASN A 114 5.32 -13.65 11.88
N GLY A 115 4.70 -13.86 10.71
CA GLY A 115 4.03 -15.09 10.32
C GLY A 115 2.70 -15.33 11.01
N ALA A 116 1.98 -14.26 11.37
CA ALA A 116 0.64 -14.31 11.95
C ALA A 116 -0.40 -14.84 10.94
#